data_AF-A0A6J7ZYP9-F1
#
_entry.id   AF-A0A6J7ZYP9-F1
#
_cell.length_a   1.000
_cell.length_b   1.000
_cell.length_c   1.000
_cell.angle_alpha   90.00
_cell.angle_beta   90.00
_cell.angle_gamma   90.00
#
_symmetry.space_group_name_H-M   'P 1'
#
loop_
_entity.id
_entity.type
_entity.pdbx_description
1 polymer ?
#
loop_
_entity_poly.entity_id
_entity_poly.type
_entity_poly.pdbx_seq_one_letter_code
_entity_poly.pdbx_strand_id
1 'polypeptide(L)'
;MAQAASKTCEICVSASGSYYCLDCEQYYCENCKILHSRQKLSTNHEFKNASASIPEVKSKCVDHNEAFSFDCIDCDVLVCGCCVTEKHNGHKLSQLKDTISQLKTKIENEFLTKFIETSGNVSKLKQSLSSFNGQVETAIKSITEEGNKIKSMVDQYTANKIASLQEQA
;
A
#
# COMPACT_ATOMS: atom_id res chain seq x y z
N MET A 1 -31.52 -17.72 20.20
CA MET A 1 -31.53 -16.60 19.24
C MET A 1 -30.09 -16.35 18.84
N ALA A 2 -29.68 -16.77 17.64
CA ALA A 2 -28.30 -16.62 17.19
C ALA A 2 -28.05 -15.16 16.80
N GLN A 3 -27.22 -14.48 17.59
CA GLN A 3 -26.85 -13.08 17.36
C GLN A 3 -25.83 -13.06 16.23
N ALA A 4 -26.24 -12.62 15.03
CA ALA A 4 -25.35 -12.45 13.90
C ALA A 4 -24.29 -11.39 14.26
N ALA A 5 -23.03 -11.80 14.35
CA ALA A 5 -21.93 -10.87 14.57
C ALA A 5 -21.89 -9.86 13.42
N SER A 6 -22.15 -8.59 13.73
CA SER A 6 -22.07 -7.49 12.76
C SER A 6 -20.64 -7.38 12.24
N LYS A 7 -20.41 -7.78 10.99
CA LYS A 7 -19.12 -7.65 10.31
C LYS A 7 -18.98 -6.24 9.76
N THR A 8 -17.79 -5.65 9.82
CA THR A 8 -17.48 -4.34 9.23
C THR A 8 -17.02 -4.49 7.78
N CYS A 9 -17.17 -3.45 6.98
CA CYS A 9 -16.63 -3.38 5.63
C CYS A 9 -15.10 -3.42 5.69
N GLU A 10 -14.47 -4.39 5.02
CA GLU A 10 -13.02 -4.58 5.05
C GLU A 10 -12.26 -3.58 4.16
N ILE A 11 -12.97 -2.88 3.28
CA ILE A 11 -12.39 -1.89 2.37
C ILE A 11 -12.26 -0.52 3.01
N CYS A 12 -13.33 -0.03 3.66
CA CYS A 12 -13.36 1.31 4.24
C CYS A 12 -13.30 1.31 5.77
N VAL A 13 -13.53 0.16 6.43
CA VAL A 13 -13.50 -0.05 7.90
C VAL A 13 -14.49 0.81 8.70
N SER A 14 -15.20 1.73 8.03
CA SER A 14 -16.07 2.74 8.64
C SER A 14 -17.57 2.42 8.61
N ALA A 15 -17.97 1.38 7.88
CA ALA A 15 -19.37 1.02 7.68
C ALA A 15 -19.61 -0.47 7.93
N SER A 16 -20.88 -0.86 8.12
CA SER A 16 -21.27 -2.26 8.20
C SER A 16 -21.02 -2.99 6.88
N GLY A 17 -20.45 -4.19 6.96
CA GLY A 17 -20.20 -5.09 5.85
C GLY A 17 -21.45 -5.89 5.50
N SER A 18 -22.44 -5.22 4.91
CA SER A 18 -23.74 -5.82 4.58
C SER A 18 -23.70 -6.83 3.43
N TYR A 19 -22.62 -6.84 2.64
CA TYR A 19 -22.42 -7.73 1.49
C TYR A 19 -21.13 -8.50 1.61
N TYR A 20 -21.10 -9.71 1.05
CA TYR A 20 -19.93 -10.57 1.00
C TYR A 20 -19.65 -10.97 -0.44
N CYS A 21 -18.43 -10.71 -0.92
CA CYS A 21 -17.97 -11.13 -2.24
C CYS A 21 -17.47 -12.57 -2.15
N LEU A 22 -18.00 -13.48 -2.96
CA LEU A 22 -17.59 -14.90 -2.93
C LEU A 22 -16.21 -15.11 -3.54
N ASP A 23 -15.83 -14.31 -4.53
CA ASP A 23 -14.55 -14.43 -5.23
C ASP A 23 -13.40 -13.81 -4.44
N CYS A 24 -13.67 -12.72 -3.69
CA CYS A 24 -12.67 -12.03 -2.86
C CYS A 24 -12.71 -12.48 -1.40
N GLU A 25 -13.73 -13.24 -1.02
CA GLU A 25 -13.97 -13.72 0.35
C GLU A 25 -14.01 -12.60 1.41
N GLN A 26 -14.50 -11.42 1.03
CA GLN A 26 -14.42 -10.19 1.83
C GLN A 26 -15.79 -9.54 2.03
N TYR A 27 -15.94 -8.82 3.15
CA TYR A 27 -17.13 -8.03 3.47
C TYR A 27 -17.06 -6.59 2.95
N TYR A 28 -18.15 -6.12 2.34
CA TYR A 28 -18.30 -4.81 1.73
C TYR A 28 -19.56 -4.11 2.24
N CYS A 29 -19.50 -2.78 2.40
CA CYS A 29 -20.69 -1.94 2.45
C CYS A 29 -21.24 -1.74 1.03
N GLU A 30 -22.47 -1.20 0.91
CA GLU A 30 -23.09 -0.95 -0.41
C GLU A 30 -22.19 -0.14 -1.35
N ASN A 31 -21.59 0.94 -0.84
CA ASN A 31 -20.77 1.82 -1.68
C ASN A 31 -19.50 1.12 -2.18
N CYS A 32 -18.83 0.38 -1.31
CA CYS A 32 -17.63 -0.38 -1.68
C CYS A 32 -17.96 -1.53 -2.65
N LYS A 33 -19.11 -2.20 -2.50
CA LYS A 33 -19.61 -3.20 -3.46
C LYS A 33 -19.79 -2.59 -4.85
N ILE A 34 -20.45 -1.43 -4.95
CA ILE A 34 -20.68 -0.76 -6.24
C ILE A 34 -19.34 -0.41 -6.92
N LEU A 35 -18.39 0.13 -6.15
CA LEU A 35 -17.06 0.45 -6.68
C LEU A 35 -16.30 -0.80 -7.13
N HIS A 36 -16.42 -1.89 -6.38
CA HIS A 36 -15.82 -3.19 -6.69
C HIS A 36 -16.39 -3.76 -7.98
N SER A 37 -17.71 -3.82 -8.13
CA SER A 37 -18.36 -4.32 -9.36
C SER A 37 -18.11 -3.44 -10.59
N ARG A 38 -17.58 -2.22 -10.43
CA ARG A 38 -17.18 -1.35 -11.56
C ARG A 38 -15.74 -1.55 -12.01
N GLN A 39 -14.88 -2.20 -11.22
CA GLN A 39 -13.52 -2.49 -11.65
C GLN A 39 -13.53 -3.61 -12.69
N LYS A 40 -12.71 -3.47 -13.74
CA LYS A 40 -12.61 -4.48 -14.81
C LYS A 40 -12.34 -5.90 -14.29
N LEU A 41 -11.55 -6.01 -13.22
CA LEU A 41 -11.15 -7.29 -12.64
C LEU A 41 -12.27 -7.97 -11.84
N SER A 42 -13.18 -7.19 -11.27
CA SER A 42 -14.22 -7.69 -10.36
C SER A 42 -15.64 -7.39 -10.83
N THR A 43 -15.82 -7.15 -12.13
CA THR A 43 -17.12 -6.83 -12.73
C THR A 43 -18.11 -7.99 -12.58
N ASN A 44 -17.62 -9.23 -12.61
CA ASN A 44 -18.45 -10.44 -12.58
C ASN A 44 -18.43 -11.16 -11.22
N HIS A 45 -17.86 -10.54 -10.18
CA HIS A 45 -17.80 -11.19 -8.86
C HIS A 45 -19.21 -11.30 -8.25
N GLU A 46 -19.49 -12.44 -7.63
CA GLU A 46 -20.79 -12.72 -7.01
C GLU A 46 -20.83 -12.16 -5.58
N PHE A 47 -21.95 -11.51 -5.23
CA PHE A 47 -22.19 -10.96 -3.90
C PHE A 47 -23.40 -11.61 -3.22
N LYS A 48 -23.24 -11.93 -1.93
CA LYS A 48 -24.34 -12.36 -1.05
C LYS A 48 -24.57 -11.35 0.08
N ASN A 49 -25.79 -11.32 0.61
CA ASN A 49 -26.08 -10.55 1.81
C ASN A 49 -25.38 -11.19 3.02
N ALA A 50 -24.71 -10.40 3.83
CA ALA A 50 -24.01 -10.85 5.04
C ALA A 50 -24.97 -11.40 6.13
N SER A 51 -26.27 -11.12 6.01
CA SER A 51 -27.33 -11.68 6.86
C SER A 51 -27.73 -13.10 6.49
N ALA A 52 -27.43 -13.55 5.27
CA ALA A 52 -27.49 -14.96 4.94
C ALA A 52 -26.32 -15.62 5.66
N SER A 53 -26.54 -16.79 6.28
CA SER A 53 -25.44 -17.63 6.76
C SER A 53 -24.53 -17.92 5.57
N ILE A 54 -23.46 -17.12 5.40
CA ILE A 54 -22.43 -17.37 4.41
C ILE A 54 -21.87 -18.73 4.85
N PRO A 55 -22.00 -19.79 4.02
CA PRO A 55 -21.34 -21.03 4.36
C PRO A 55 -19.87 -20.68 4.54
N GLU A 56 -19.29 -21.06 5.67
CA GLU A 56 -17.84 -21.08 5.84
C GLU A 56 -17.33 -21.92 4.67
N VAL A 57 -16.88 -21.27 3.58
CA VAL A 57 -16.40 -21.97 2.37
C VAL A 57 -15.04 -22.50 2.78
N LYS A 58 -15.05 -23.60 3.52
CA LYS A 58 -13.86 -24.41 3.71
C LYS A 58 -13.63 -25.06 2.36
N SER A 59 -12.60 -24.63 1.67
CA SER A 59 -12.06 -25.35 0.52
C SER A 59 -11.83 -26.79 0.96
N LYS A 60 -12.50 -27.73 0.29
CA LYS A 60 -12.39 -29.16 0.56
C LYS A 60 -11.64 -29.84 -0.57
N CYS A 61 -11.04 -30.97 -0.26
CA CYS A 61 -10.49 -31.88 -1.25
C CYS A 61 -11.61 -32.35 -2.19
N VAL A 62 -11.36 -32.25 -3.50
CA VAL A 62 -12.33 -32.62 -4.55
C VAL A 62 -12.58 -34.13 -4.57
N ASP A 63 -11.52 -34.91 -4.37
CA ASP A 63 -11.58 -36.38 -4.45
C ASP A 63 -12.29 -37.00 -3.24
N HIS A 64 -12.12 -36.42 -2.04
CA HIS A 64 -12.56 -37.03 -0.77
C HIS A 64 -13.58 -36.19 0.02
N ASN A 65 -13.92 -34.99 -0.45
CA ASN A 65 -14.87 -34.07 0.21
C ASN A 65 -14.53 -33.78 1.69
N GLU A 66 -13.25 -33.81 2.03
CA GLU A 66 -12.69 -33.56 3.37
C GLU A 66 -11.94 -32.22 3.40
N ALA A 67 -11.84 -31.60 4.58
CA ALA A 67 -11.01 -30.41 4.75
C ALA A 67 -9.51 -30.74 4.57
N PHE A 68 -8.78 -29.81 3.96
CA PHE A 68 -7.32 -29.91 3.90
C PHE A 68 -6.72 -29.82 5.30
N SER A 69 -5.80 -30.74 5.59
CA SER A 69 -5.12 -30.81 6.89
C SER A 69 -3.61 -30.61 6.77
N PHE A 70 -3.06 -30.88 5.58
CA PHE A 70 -1.62 -30.85 5.33
C PHE A 70 -1.29 -30.10 4.05
N ASP A 71 -0.06 -29.60 4.04
CA ASP A 71 0.63 -29.05 2.88
C ASP A 71 1.70 -30.07 2.44
N CYS A 72 1.64 -30.52 1.18
CA CYS A 72 2.60 -31.45 0.63
C CYS A 72 3.74 -30.68 -0.04
N ILE A 73 4.89 -30.63 0.63
CA ILE A 73 6.04 -29.80 0.23
C ILE A 73 6.64 -30.28 -1.10
N ASP A 74 6.66 -31.59 -1.33
CA ASP A 74 7.24 -32.15 -2.55
C ASP A 74 6.38 -31.89 -3.79
N CYS A 75 5.07 -31.70 -3.60
CA CYS A 75 4.11 -31.47 -4.68
C CYS A 75 3.60 -30.02 -4.77
N ASP A 76 3.89 -29.20 -3.76
CA ASP A 76 3.40 -27.82 -3.61
C ASP A 76 1.86 -27.72 -3.69
N VAL A 77 1.16 -28.62 -2.98
CA VAL A 77 -0.32 -28.69 -2.96
C VAL A 77 -0.89 -29.01 -1.58
N LEU A 78 -2.11 -28.51 -1.32
CA LEU A 78 -2.88 -28.86 -0.13
C LEU A 78 -3.51 -30.25 -0.25
N VAL A 79 -3.41 -31.04 0.82
CA VAL A 79 -3.91 -32.43 0.84
C VAL A 79 -4.71 -32.74 2.11
N CYS A 80 -5.74 -33.58 1.96
CA CYS A 80 -6.51 -34.14 3.08
C CYS A 80 -5.83 -35.42 3.62
N GLY A 81 -6.35 -36.01 4.71
CA GLY A 81 -5.78 -37.23 5.27
C GLY A 81 -5.76 -38.41 4.30
N CYS A 82 -6.81 -38.57 3.49
CA CYS A 82 -6.90 -39.65 2.50
C CYS A 82 -5.87 -39.48 1.37
N CYS A 83 -5.69 -38.26 0.85
CA CYS A 83 -4.68 -37.98 -0.17
C CYS A 83 -3.26 -38.37 0.29
N VAL A 84 -2.94 -38.14 1.56
CA VAL A 84 -1.65 -38.51 2.16
C VAL A 84 -1.42 -40.02 2.07
N THR A 85 -2.42 -40.82 2.40
CA THR A 85 -2.29 -42.29 2.38
C THR A 85 -2.30 -42.89 0.98
N GLU A 86 -3.00 -42.25 0.03
CA GLU A 86 -3.21 -42.80 -1.32
C GLU A 86 -2.16 -42.33 -2.33
N LYS A 87 -1.98 -41.02 -2.48
CA LYS A 87 -1.23 -40.41 -3.58
C LYS A 87 0.08 -39.75 -3.13
N HIS A 88 0.18 -39.34 -1.87
CA HIS A 88 1.32 -38.61 -1.32
C HIS A 88 2.04 -39.39 -0.20
N ASN A 89 1.97 -40.73 -0.25
CA ASN A 89 2.59 -41.59 0.73
C ASN A 89 4.12 -41.49 0.61
N GLY A 90 4.79 -41.18 1.73
CA GLY A 90 6.24 -40.99 1.77
C GLY A 90 6.72 -39.61 1.35
N HIS A 91 5.83 -38.70 0.94
CA HIS A 91 6.21 -37.32 0.67
C HIS A 91 6.40 -36.54 1.97
N LYS A 92 7.15 -35.44 1.88
CA LYS A 92 7.31 -34.49 2.98
C LYS A 92 6.04 -33.66 3.14
N LEU A 93 5.47 -33.71 4.35
CA LEU A 93 4.23 -33.02 4.70
C LEU A 93 4.46 -32.05 5.87
N SER A 94 3.75 -30.93 5.84
CA SER A 94 3.63 -29.99 6.95
C SER A 94 2.17 -29.87 7.36
N GLN A 95 1.89 -29.57 8.64
CA GLN A 95 0.53 -29.24 9.05
C GLN A 95 0.12 -27.91 8.44
N LEU A 96 -1.07 -27.87 7.83
CA LEU A 96 -1.55 -26.69 7.15
C LEU A 96 -1.63 -25.48 8.09
N LYS A 97 -2.02 -25.69 9.35
CA LYS A 97 -2.08 -24.62 10.37
C LYS A 97 -0.71 -24.00 10.64
N ASP A 98 0.34 -24.81 10.67
CA ASP A 98 1.70 -24.34 10.91
C ASP A 98 2.24 -23.61 9.68
N THR A 99 2.01 -24.16 8.49
CA THR A 99 2.36 -23.50 7.22
C THR A 99 1.69 -22.13 7.10
N ILE A 100 0.39 -22.02 7.38
CA ILE A 100 -0.34 -20.74 7.39
C ILE A 100 0.27 -19.77 8.41
N SER A 101 0.54 -20.24 9.64
CA SER A 101 1.11 -19.40 10.69
C SER A 101 2.50 -18.88 10.30
N GLN A 102 3.35 -19.73 9.75
CA GLN A 102 4.69 -19.37 9.28
C GLN A 102 4.65 -18.38 8.11
N LEU A 103 3.77 -18.63 7.13
CA LEU A 103 3.58 -17.72 5.99
C LEU A 103 3.09 -16.35 6.46
N LYS A 104 2.12 -16.32 7.38
CA LYS A 104 1.63 -15.07 7.97
C LYS A 104 2.75 -14.28 8.62
N THR A 105 3.52 -14.92 9.51
CA THR A 105 4.66 -14.27 10.17
C THR A 105 5.72 -13.80 9.18
N LYS A 106 6.01 -14.59 8.14
CA LYS A 106 6.96 -14.20 7.09
C LYS A 106 6.49 -12.95 6.35
N ILE A 107 5.23 -12.93 5.91
CA ILE A 107 4.64 -11.78 5.20
C ILE A 107 4.65 -10.55 6.11
N GLU A 108 4.23 -10.69 7.36
CA GLU A 108 4.22 -9.58 8.33
C GLU A 108 5.63 -9.01 8.52
N ASN A 109 6.64 -9.85 8.69
CA ASN A 109 8.02 -9.41 8.86
C ASN A 109 8.59 -8.74 7.60
N GLU A 110 8.45 -9.38 6.43
CA GLU A 110 8.94 -8.82 5.17
C GLU A 110 8.25 -7.49 4.84
N PHE A 111 6.95 -7.40 5.09
CA PHE A 111 6.20 -6.16 4.93
C PHE A 111 6.68 -5.07 5.89
N LEU A 112 6.80 -5.37 7.18
CA LEU A 112 7.26 -4.41 8.19
C LEU A 112 8.67 -3.91 7.90
N THR A 113 9.61 -4.80 7.54
CA THR A 113 10.96 -4.42 7.18
C THR A 113 10.97 -3.46 5.99
N LYS A 114 10.26 -3.82 4.91
CA LYS A 114 10.22 -2.99 3.69
C LYS A 114 9.50 -1.67 3.92
N PHE A 115 8.47 -1.66 4.76
CA PHE A 115 7.74 -0.45 5.15
C PHE A 115 8.63 0.51 5.93
N ILE A 116 9.37 0.01 6.93
CA ILE A 116 10.31 0.83 7.72
C ILE A 116 11.40 1.41 6.84
N GLU A 117 12.00 0.61 5.95
CA GLU A 117 13.01 1.05 5.01
C GLU A 117 12.49 2.17 4.09
N THR A 118 11.32 1.94 3.49
CA THR A 118 10.68 2.91 2.59
C THR A 118 10.34 4.21 3.34
N SER A 119 9.81 4.12 4.56
CA SER A 119 9.50 5.27 5.41
C SER A 119 10.76 6.08 5.77
N GLY A 120 11.86 5.39 6.06
CA GLY A 120 13.17 6.00 6.30
C GLY A 120 13.68 6.76 5.06
N ASN A 121 13.54 6.17 3.88
CA ASN A 121 13.94 6.80 2.62
C ASN A 121 13.10 8.05 2.30
N VAL A 122 11.78 7.99 2.51
CA VAL A 122 10.88 9.15 2.37
C VAL A 122 11.30 10.30 3.30
N SER A 123 11.66 9.97 4.55
CA SER A 123 12.12 10.96 5.53
C SER A 123 13.43 11.64 5.10
N LYS A 124 14.39 10.85 4.58
CA LYS A 124 15.65 11.38 4.04
C LYS A 124 15.41 12.28 2.82
N LEU A 125 14.58 11.85 1.87
CA LEU A 125 14.22 12.65 0.70
C LEU A 125 13.58 13.99 1.10
N LYS A 126 12.69 13.98 2.09
CA LYS A 126 12.07 15.20 2.62
C LYS A 126 13.12 16.14 3.22
N GLN A 127 14.09 15.61 3.97
CA GLN A 127 15.19 16.43 4.51
C GLN A 127 16.06 17.01 3.39
N SER A 128 16.49 16.20 2.42
CA SER A 128 17.27 16.67 1.27
C SER A 128 16.54 17.75 0.48
N LEU A 129 15.23 17.61 0.27
CA LEU A 129 14.40 18.62 -0.39
C LEU A 129 14.39 19.94 0.38
N SER A 130 14.25 19.89 1.71
CA SER A 130 14.28 21.11 2.54
C SER A 130 15.64 21.80 2.51
N SER A 131 16.74 21.04 2.56
CA SER A 131 18.10 21.58 2.43
C SER A 131 18.33 22.21 1.06
N PHE A 132 17.89 21.55 -0.01
CA PHE A 132 17.99 22.09 -1.37
C PHE A 132 17.20 23.39 -1.52
N ASN A 133 15.97 23.46 -1.00
CA ASN A 133 15.17 24.69 -1.04
C ASN A 133 15.87 25.85 -0.32
N GLY A 134 16.47 25.58 0.85
CA GLY A 134 17.26 26.57 1.59
C GLY A 134 18.50 27.06 0.81
N GLN A 135 19.17 26.17 0.07
CA GLN A 135 20.28 26.56 -0.81
C GLN A 135 19.81 27.45 -1.96
N VAL A 136 18.68 27.11 -2.59
CA VAL A 136 18.09 27.93 -3.66
C VAL A 136 17.70 29.32 -3.15
N GLU A 137 17.03 29.42 -2.00
CA GLU A 137 16.68 30.71 -1.41
C GLU A 137 17.91 31.57 -1.08
N THR A 138 18.96 30.94 -0.58
CA THR A 138 20.23 31.62 -0.28
C THR A 138 20.88 32.14 -1.56
N ALA A 139 20.94 31.31 -2.61
CA ALA A 139 21.50 31.70 -3.91
C ALA A 139 20.74 32.86 -4.55
N ILE A 140 19.39 32.84 -4.51
CA ILE A 140 18.55 33.94 -5.01
C ILE A 140 18.85 35.24 -4.28
N LYS A 141 18.97 35.21 -2.94
CA LYS A 141 19.31 36.39 -2.14
C LYS A 141 20.68 36.95 -2.52
N SER A 142 21.70 36.10 -2.59
CA SER A 142 23.06 36.54 -2.95
C SER A 142 23.12 37.16 -4.35
N ILE A 143 22.50 36.53 -5.35
CA ILE A 143 22.44 37.07 -6.73
C ILE A 143 21.72 38.42 -6.76
N THR A 144 20.63 38.56 -6.00
CA THR A 144 19.86 39.82 -5.92
C THR A 144 20.67 40.93 -5.26
N GLU A 145 21.38 40.64 -4.16
CA GLU A 145 22.24 41.58 -3.46
C GLU A 145 23.41 42.06 -4.34
N GLU A 146 24.09 41.13 -5.00
CA GLU A 146 25.19 41.43 -5.93
C GLU A 146 24.69 42.31 -7.09
N GLY A 147 23.53 41.97 -7.67
CA GLY A 147 22.89 42.76 -8.72
C GLY A 147 22.54 44.19 -8.30
N ASN A 148 21.98 44.36 -7.10
CA ASN A 148 21.68 45.68 -6.55
C ASN A 148 22.95 46.51 -6.30
N LYS A 149 24.03 45.88 -5.86
CA LYS A 149 25.32 46.54 -5.67
C LYS A 149 25.89 47.05 -6.99
N ILE A 150 25.88 46.21 -8.03
CA ILE A 150 26.32 46.60 -9.38
C ILE A 150 25.47 47.76 -9.91
N LYS A 151 24.14 47.67 -9.77
CA LYS A 151 23.22 48.73 -10.19
C LYS A 151 23.57 50.07 -9.53
N SER A 152 23.77 50.08 -8.20
CA SER A 152 24.15 51.28 -7.44
C SER A 152 25.47 51.89 -7.94
N MET A 153 26.46 51.06 -8.25
CA MET A 153 27.74 51.53 -8.80
C MET A 153 27.57 52.21 -10.17
N VAL A 154 26.74 51.64 -11.06
CA VAL A 154 26.44 52.23 -12.38
C VAL A 154 25.68 53.54 -12.24
N ASP A 155 24.67 53.58 -11.36
CA ASP A 155 23.88 54.78 -11.09
C ASP A 155 24.78 55.92 -10.55
N GLN A 156 25.66 55.62 -9.59
CA GLN A 156 26.64 56.57 -9.04
C GLN A 156 27.61 57.09 -10.11
N TYR A 157 28.17 56.20 -10.93
CA TYR A 157 29.09 56.59 -12.01
C TYR A 157 28.41 57.54 -13.01
N THR A 158 27.18 57.20 -13.41
CA THR A 158 26.39 57.99 -14.37
C THR A 158 26.05 59.37 -13.81
N ALA A 159 25.57 59.43 -12.56
CA ALA A 159 25.24 60.69 -11.88
C ALA A 159 26.47 61.60 -11.75
N ASN A 160 27.61 61.05 -11.33
CA ASN A 160 28.87 61.79 -11.23
C ASN A 160 29.29 62.35 -12.59
N LYS A 161 29.18 61.55 -13.67
CA LYS A 161 29.60 62.00 -15.00
C LYS A 161 28.70 63.10 -15.56
N ILE A 162 27.39 63.03 -15.31
CA ILE A 162 26.44 64.09 -15.66
C ILE A 162 26.79 65.39 -14.93
N ALA A 163 27.01 65.32 -13.61
CA ALA A 163 27.36 66.49 -12.80
C ALA A 163 28.65 67.16 -13.28
N SER A 164 29.71 66.38 -13.56
CA SER A 164 30.98 66.93 -14.06
C SER A 164 30.87 67.63 -15.42
N LEU A 165 29.92 67.23 -16.28
CA LEU A 165 29.69 67.90 -17.56
C LEU A 165 28.88 69.20 -17.40
N GLN A 166 27.99 69.26 -16.40
CA GLN A 166 27.21 70.47 -16.09
C GLN A 166 28.06 71.59 -15.47
N GLU A 167 29.10 71.25 -14.71
CA GLU A 167 30.04 72.22 -14.13
C GLU A 167 31.01 72.85 -15.17
N GLN A 168 31.10 72.28 -16.37
CA GLN A 168 31.96 72.74 -17.46
C GLN A 168 31.22 73.60 -18.50
N ALA A 169 29.90 73.77 -18.35
CA ALA A 169 29.03 74.56 -19.23
C ALA A 169 28.65 75.91 -18.57
#